data_AF-A0A3M2A8W5-F1
#
_entry.id   AF-A0A3M2A8W5-F1
#
_cell.length_a   1.000
_cell.length_b   1.000
_cell.length_c   1.000
_cell.angle_alpha   90.00
_cell.angle_beta   90.00
_cell.angle_gamma   90.00
#
_symmetry.space_group_name_H-M   'P 1'
#
loop_
_entity.id
_entity.type
_entity.pdbx_description
1 polymer ?
#
loop_
_entity_poly.entity_id
_entity_poly.type
_entity_poly.pdbx_seq_one_letter_code
_entity_poly.pdbx_strand_id
1 'polypeptide(L)'
;MGGVRRRLLALAVLVGLAGAVHGLHERARTMRAAFPEDEDLLYLPPPEHLAWMSLGYREALADLIWVRALVFAGTHLTDDEIVWTDRYTEAITYLAPRFHRPYLWGGISAIYVGGKAVDRSMVERAIRIYRMGLAQFPESHELLYRLGMLLLHQVPITPGYTPEEIAEAKAEGARLIRKAAAFGADPLVRQYAASLIDDYAGRQLAIQFLRSQILEAEDEHLREMLRAKLAEIGGSEALDEVERLRRAFVAERDRAMPYVPEALWAIIRPDEGPFGPEATVATSSDSGR
;
A
#
# COMPACT_ATOMS: atom_id res chain seq x y z
N MET A 1 -66.40 -20.96 -7.49
CA MET A 1 -66.07 -20.04 -8.61
C MET A 1 -64.94 -19.04 -8.32
N GLY A 2 -64.74 -18.57 -7.08
CA GLY A 2 -63.68 -17.59 -6.76
C GLY A 2 -62.24 -18.05 -7.01
N GLY A 3 -61.93 -19.34 -6.78
CA GLY A 3 -60.57 -19.88 -6.99
C GLY A 3 -60.13 -19.94 -8.45
N VAL A 4 -61.05 -20.26 -9.37
CA VAL A 4 -60.75 -20.33 -10.82
C VAL A 4 -60.48 -18.94 -11.39
N ARG A 5 -61.30 -17.95 -11.03
CA ARG A 5 -61.11 -16.54 -11.43
C ARG A 5 -59.79 -15.96 -10.90
N ARG A 6 -59.41 -16.29 -9.66
CA ARG A 6 -58.12 -15.88 -9.08
C ARG A 6 -56.92 -16.51 -9.80
N ARG A 7 -57.01 -17.79 -10.19
CA ARG A 7 -55.97 -18.48 -10.97
C ARG A 7 -55.83 -17.91 -12.38
N LEU A 8 -56.95 -17.61 -13.04
CA LEU A 8 -56.94 -16.97 -14.37
C LEU A 8 -56.34 -15.56 -14.33
N LEU A 9 -56.65 -14.76 -13.31
CA LEU A 9 -56.04 -13.45 -13.11
C LEU A 9 -54.53 -13.56 -12.84
N ALA A 10 -54.11 -14.50 -11.99
CA ALA A 10 -52.68 -14.73 -11.73
C ALA A 10 -51.92 -15.14 -13.01
N LEU A 11 -52.51 -16.02 -13.83
CA LEU A 11 -51.92 -16.43 -15.10
C LEU A 11 -51.83 -15.26 -16.09
N ALA A 12 -52.88 -14.45 -16.20
CA ALA A 12 -52.89 -13.27 -17.06
C ALA A 12 -51.81 -12.25 -16.64
N VAL A 13 -51.63 -12.04 -15.34
CA VAL A 13 -50.56 -11.18 -14.80
C VAL A 13 -49.18 -11.77 -15.10
N LEU A 14 -48.98 -13.07 -14.94
CA LEU A 14 -47.72 -13.76 -15.26
C LEU A 14 -47.36 -13.65 -16.74
N VAL A 15 -48.34 -13.87 -17.63
CA VAL A 15 -48.16 -13.72 -19.08
C VAL A 15 -47.89 -12.26 -19.45
N GLY A 16 -48.59 -11.31 -18.82
CA GLY A 16 -48.34 -9.89 -19.01
C GLY A 16 -46.94 -9.46 -18.57
N LEU A 17 -46.47 -9.94 -17.42
CA LEU A 17 -45.10 -9.73 -16.92
C LEU A 17 -44.06 -10.35 -17.86
N ALA A 18 -44.27 -11.61 -18.29
CA ALA A 18 -43.37 -12.27 -19.23
C ALA A 18 -43.29 -11.54 -20.56
N GLY A 19 -44.42 -11.06 -21.09
CA GLY A 19 -44.47 -10.25 -22.31
C GLY A 19 -43.77 -8.90 -22.14
N ALA A 20 -43.95 -8.22 -21.00
CA ALA A 20 -43.26 -6.98 -20.69
C ALA A 20 -41.74 -7.21 -20.59
N VAL A 21 -41.30 -8.24 -19.86
CA VAL A 21 -39.88 -8.63 -19.75
C VAL A 21 -39.29 -8.94 -21.12
N HIS A 22 -40.00 -9.68 -21.96
CA HIS A 22 -39.54 -10.00 -23.31
C HIS A 22 -39.41 -8.75 -24.19
N GLY A 23 -40.41 -7.86 -24.17
CA GLY A 23 -40.36 -6.60 -24.91
C GLY A 23 -39.25 -5.66 -24.44
N LEU A 24 -39.02 -5.56 -23.12
CA LEU A 24 -37.89 -4.83 -22.56
C LEU A 24 -36.54 -5.49 -22.92
N HIS A 25 -36.47 -6.82 -22.91
CA HIS A 25 -35.26 -7.56 -23.25
C HIS A 25 -34.88 -7.37 -24.72
N GLU A 26 -35.83 -7.52 -25.65
CA GLU A 26 -35.59 -7.28 -27.08
C GLU A 26 -35.16 -5.84 -27.32
N ARG A 27 -35.83 -4.85 -26.70
CA ARG A 27 -35.45 -3.44 -26.83
C ARG A 27 -34.04 -3.17 -26.30
N ALA A 28 -33.68 -3.75 -25.15
CA ALA A 28 -32.33 -3.67 -24.60
C ALA A 28 -31.30 -4.38 -25.51
N ARG A 29 -31.68 -5.49 -26.13
CA ARG A 29 -30.81 -6.26 -27.04
C ARG A 29 -30.56 -5.50 -28.35
N THR A 30 -31.59 -4.88 -28.93
CA THR A 30 -31.43 -4.02 -30.11
C THR A 30 -30.60 -2.79 -29.80
N MET A 31 -30.79 -2.18 -28.63
CA MET A 31 -29.92 -1.11 -28.15
C MET A 31 -28.48 -1.59 -28.05
N ARG A 32 -28.22 -2.73 -27.38
CA ARG A 32 -26.88 -3.34 -27.26
C ARG A 32 -26.23 -3.66 -28.59
N ALA A 33 -26.99 -4.17 -29.56
CA ALA A 33 -26.46 -4.50 -30.89
C ALA A 33 -26.01 -3.27 -31.69
N ALA A 34 -26.38 -2.05 -31.27
CA ALA A 34 -25.90 -0.81 -31.85
C ALA A 34 -24.62 -0.27 -31.18
N PHE A 35 -24.14 -0.90 -30.10
CA PHE A 35 -22.88 -0.53 -29.46
C PHE A 35 -21.70 -1.21 -30.21
N PRO A 36 -20.55 -0.55 -30.34
CA PRO A 36 -19.29 -1.18 -30.74
C PRO A 36 -18.99 -2.45 -29.92
N GLU A 37 -18.33 -3.45 -30.51
CA GLU A 37 -18.01 -4.72 -29.83
C GLU A 37 -17.21 -4.51 -28.52
N ASP A 38 -16.45 -3.41 -28.42
CA ASP A 38 -15.67 -3.05 -27.24
C ASP A 38 -16.50 -2.32 -26.15
N GLU A 39 -17.66 -1.74 -26.49
CA GLU A 39 -18.51 -1.00 -25.55
C GLU A 39 -19.52 -1.88 -24.78
N ASP A 40 -19.79 -3.12 -25.22
CA ASP A 40 -20.71 -4.04 -24.55
C ASP A 40 -20.17 -4.51 -23.16
N LEU A 41 -18.92 -4.14 -22.85
CA LEU A 41 -18.25 -4.38 -21.58
C LEU A 41 -18.59 -3.35 -20.48
N LEU A 42 -19.22 -2.22 -20.83
CA LEU A 42 -18.95 -0.96 -20.14
C LEU A 42 -20.08 -0.39 -19.25
N TYR A 43 -21.33 -0.85 -19.42
CA TYR A 43 -22.47 -0.22 -18.73
C TYR A 43 -22.83 -0.91 -17.40
N LEU A 44 -22.34 -0.35 -16.28
CA LEU A 44 -22.90 -0.60 -14.96
C LEU A 44 -24.00 0.44 -14.64
N PRO A 45 -25.22 0.00 -14.27
CA PRO A 45 -26.22 0.86 -13.65
C PRO A 45 -25.67 1.54 -12.39
N PRO A 46 -26.26 2.67 -11.96
CA PRO A 46 -25.95 3.28 -10.67
C PRO A 46 -25.99 2.27 -9.51
N PRO A 47 -25.11 2.40 -8.50
CA PRO A 47 -25.03 1.45 -7.40
C PRO A 47 -26.36 1.21 -6.67
N GLU A 48 -27.20 2.25 -6.52
CA GLU A 48 -28.53 2.11 -5.93
C GLU A 48 -29.44 1.16 -6.73
N HIS A 49 -29.34 1.13 -8.06
CA HIS A 49 -30.11 0.23 -8.90
C HIS A 49 -29.58 -1.20 -8.82
N LEU A 50 -28.25 -1.36 -8.79
CA LEU A 50 -27.60 -2.66 -8.64
C LEU A 50 -28.01 -3.35 -7.34
N ALA A 51 -28.19 -2.59 -6.26
CA ALA A 51 -28.71 -3.11 -5.00
C ALA A 51 -30.08 -3.79 -5.14
N TRP A 52 -31.02 -3.15 -5.84
CA TRP A 52 -32.33 -3.74 -6.10
C TRP A 52 -32.25 -4.92 -7.07
N MET A 53 -31.41 -4.81 -8.10
CA MET A 53 -31.18 -5.87 -9.09
C MET A 53 -30.50 -7.12 -8.49
N SER A 54 -29.80 -6.97 -7.37
CA SER A 54 -29.19 -8.11 -6.67
C SER A 54 -30.19 -9.08 -6.05
N LEU A 55 -31.47 -8.66 -5.92
CA LEU A 55 -32.54 -9.45 -5.29
C LEU A 55 -32.18 -9.97 -3.88
N GLY A 56 -31.35 -9.22 -3.16
CA GLY A 56 -30.86 -9.56 -1.82
C GLY A 56 -29.48 -10.24 -1.79
N TYR A 57 -28.95 -10.65 -2.95
CA TYR A 57 -27.62 -11.26 -3.07
C TYR A 57 -26.55 -10.23 -3.46
N ARG A 58 -26.40 -9.20 -2.62
CA ARG A 58 -25.54 -8.04 -2.91
C ARG A 58 -24.08 -8.46 -3.07
N GLU A 59 -23.58 -9.31 -2.17
CA GLU A 59 -22.20 -9.80 -2.17
C GLU A 59 -21.92 -10.66 -3.39
N ALA A 60 -22.84 -11.56 -3.76
CA ALA A 60 -22.67 -12.39 -4.96
C ALA A 60 -22.65 -11.56 -6.24
N LEU A 61 -23.48 -10.51 -6.31
CA LEU A 61 -23.44 -9.56 -7.42
C LEU A 61 -22.13 -8.75 -7.41
N ALA A 62 -21.65 -8.35 -6.24
CA ALA A 62 -20.37 -7.66 -6.08
C ALA A 62 -19.19 -8.53 -6.56
N ASP A 63 -19.20 -9.83 -6.24
CA ASP A 63 -18.18 -10.79 -6.70
C ASP A 63 -18.19 -10.94 -8.23
N LEU A 64 -19.38 -11.01 -8.84
CA LEU A 64 -19.50 -11.09 -10.30
C LEU A 64 -18.97 -9.82 -10.98
N ILE A 65 -19.33 -8.65 -10.43
CA ILE A 65 -18.84 -7.36 -10.92
C ILE A 65 -17.32 -7.26 -10.74
N TRP A 66 -16.78 -7.78 -9.63
CA TRP A 66 -15.35 -7.82 -9.37
C TRP A 66 -14.57 -8.65 -10.38
N VAL A 67 -15.02 -9.87 -10.68
CA VAL A 67 -14.39 -10.71 -11.71
C VAL A 67 -14.39 -9.98 -13.06
N ARG A 68 -15.52 -9.34 -13.40
CA ARG A 68 -15.62 -8.55 -14.64
C ARG A 68 -14.66 -7.36 -14.65
N ALA A 69 -14.53 -6.64 -13.54
CA ALA A 69 -13.60 -5.51 -13.41
C ALA A 69 -12.15 -5.94 -13.62
N LEU A 70 -11.75 -7.09 -13.07
CA LEU A 70 -10.41 -7.65 -13.23
C LEU A 70 -10.12 -8.09 -14.67
N VAL A 71 -11.08 -8.77 -15.31
CA VAL A 71 -10.95 -9.16 -16.72
C VAL A 71 -10.80 -7.91 -17.59
N PHE A 72 -11.65 -6.90 -17.36
CA PHE A 72 -11.61 -5.63 -18.10
C PHE A 72 -10.25 -4.94 -17.99
N ALA A 73 -9.74 -4.74 -16.77
CA ALA A 73 -8.44 -4.11 -16.57
C ALA A 73 -7.27 -4.95 -17.12
N GLY A 74 -7.43 -6.26 -17.26
CA GLY A 74 -6.42 -7.12 -17.87
C GLY A 74 -6.44 -7.13 -19.41
N THR A 75 -7.59 -6.86 -20.03
CA THR A 75 -7.76 -6.89 -21.49
C THR A 75 -7.63 -5.51 -22.15
N HIS A 76 -7.90 -4.44 -21.42
CA HIS A 76 -7.88 -3.08 -21.96
C HIS A 76 -6.88 -2.20 -21.18
N LEU A 77 -5.64 -2.17 -21.67
CA LEU A 77 -4.52 -1.37 -21.14
C LEU A 77 -4.32 -0.08 -21.96
N THR A 78 -5.36 0.46 -22.58
CA THR A 78 -5.28 1.64 -23.47
C THR A 78 -5.90 2.90 -22.84
N ASP A 79 -5.53 4.06 -23.38
CA ASP A 79 -5.51 5.36 -22.68
C ASP A 79 -6.87 5.96 -22.25
N ASP A 80 -8.02 5.42 -22.65
CA ASP A 80 -9.33 6.07 -22.51
C ASP A 80 -10.25 5.55 -21.39
N GLU A 81 -9.75 4.68 -20.49
CA GLU A 81 -10.64 3.81 -19.70
C GLU A 81 -10.63 4.00 -18.16
N ILE A 82 -9.93 5.03 -17.67
CA ILE A 82 -9.86 5.37 -16.22
C ILE A 82 -11.25 5.53 -15.59
N VAL A 83 -12.19 6.15 -16.32
CA VAL A 83 -13.56 6.44 -15.83
C VAL A 83 -14.32 5.17 -15.44
N TRP A 84 -13.96 4.02 -16.01
CA TRP A 84 -14.69 2.77 -15.81
C TRP A 84 -14.26 2.05 -14.54
N THR A 85 -12.97 2.10 -14.22
CA THR A 85 -12.43 1.56 -12.95
C THR A 85 -13.14 2.16 -11.74
N ASP A 86 -13.40 3.48 -11.77
CA ASP A 86 -14.09 4.17 -10.70
C ASP A 86 -15.51 3.63 -10.50
N ARG A 87 -16.26 3.45 -11.61
CA ARG A 87 -17.63 2.92 -11.57
C ARG A 87 -17.68 1.49 -11.05
N TYR A 88 -16.72 0.64 -11.46
CA TYR A 88 -16.60 -0.72 -10.94
C TYR A 88 -16.33 -0.70 -9.43
N THR A 89 -15.34 0.09 -8.99
CA THR A 89 -14.97 0.20 -7.58
C THR A 89 -16.16 0.71 -6.74
N GLU A 90 -16.85 1.76 -7.18
CA GLU A 90 -18.00 2.32 -6.50
C GLU A 90 -19.16 1.32 -6.40
N ALA A 91 -19.50 0.64 -7.50
CA ALA A 91 -20.54 -0.38 -7.51
C ALA A 91 -20.25 -1.52 -6.53
N ILE A 92 -19.02 -2.06 -6.56
CA ILE A 92 -18.63 -3.18 -5.71
C ILE A 92 -18.61 -2.75 -4.23
N THR A 93 -18.00 -1.59 -3.92
CA THR A 93 -17.89 -1.11 -2.54
C THR A 93 -19.22 -0.65 -1.96
N TYR A 94 -20.18 -0.23 -2.79
CA TYR A 94 -21.56 0.01 -2.37
C TYR A 94 -22.33 -1.28 -2.09
N LEU A 95 -22.17 -2.30 -2.94
CA LEU A 95 -22.86 -3.58 -2.78
C LEU A 95 -22.32 -4.36 -1.58
N ALA A 96 -21.00 -4.43 -1.44
CA ALA A 96 -20.27 -5.16 -0.42
C ALA A 96 -19.17 -4.29 0.24
N PRO A 97 -19.52 -3.40 1.18
CA PRO A 97 -18.55 -2.52 1.85
C PRO A 97 -17.45 -3.25 2.62
N ARG A 98 -17.70 -4.50 3.03
CA ARG A 98 -16.71 -5.35 3.69
C ARG A 98 -15.84 -6.15 2.72
N PHE A 99 -15.94 -5.87 1.42
CA PHE A 99 -15.05 -6.46 0.43
C PHE A 99 -13.77 -5.60 0.34
N HIS A 100 -12.70 -6.08 0.94
CA HIS A 100 -11.44 -5.32 1.11
C HIS A 100 -10.68 -5.08 -0.21
N ARG A 101 -10.57 -6.09 -1.08
CA ARG A 101 -9.75 -6.04 -2.31
C ARG A 101 -10.12 -4.90 -3.28
N PRO A 102 -11.41 -4.60 -3.52
CA PRO A 102 -11.81 -3.47 -4.36
C PRO A 102 -11.23 -2.12 -3.93
N TYR A 103 -11.08 -1.86 -2.63
CA TYR A 103 -10.47 -0.61 -2.15
C TYR A 103 -8.98 -0.53 -2.48
N LEU A 104 -8.25 -1.64 -2.36
CA LEU A 104 -6.84 -1.71 -2.72
C LEU A 104 -6.62 -1.54 -4.22
N TRP A 105 -7.47 -2.19 -5.01
CA TRP A 105 -7.39 -2.17 -6.47
C TRP A 105 -7.82 -0.83 -7.03
N GLY A 106 -8.99 -0.32 -6.65
CA GLY A 106 -9.52 0.94 -7.17
C GLY A 106 -8.58 2.12 -6.93
N GLY A 107 -7.89 2.17 -5.79
CA GLY A 107 -6.92 3.23 -5.51
C GLY A 107 -5.66 3.17 -6.37
N ILE A 108 -5.19 1.98 -6.76
CA ILE A 108 -4.08 1.83 -7.72
C ILE A 108 -4.57 2.16 -9.13
N SER A 109 -5.70 1.57 -9.51
CA SER A 109 -6.20 1.65 -10.87
C SER A 109 -6.64 3.07 -11.24
N ALA A 110 -7.09 3.88 -10.28
CA ALA A 110 -7.35 5.31 -10.49
C ALA A 110 -6.12 6.12 -10.90
N ILE A 111 -4.90 5.63 -10.64
CA ILE A 111 -3.63 6.29 -10.98
C ILE A 111 -2.96 5.69 -12.22
N TYR A 112 -2.98 4.36 -12.33
CA TYR A 112 -2.06 3.64 -13.24
C TYR A 112 -2.74 2.93 -14.42
N VAL A 113 -4.08 2.86 -14.45
CA VAL A 113 -4.79 2.31 -15.61
C VAL A 113 -4.99 3.45 -16.61
N GLY A 114 -4.67 3.25 -17.89
CA GLY A 114 -4.69 4.28 -18.93
C GLY A 114 -3.41 5.13 -18.92
N GLY A 115 -2.60 5.06 -19.98
CA GLY A 115 -1.26 5.65 -20.10
C GLY A 115 -1.19 7.18 -20.17
N LYS A 116 -2.17 7.87 -19.58
CA LYS A 116 -2.19 9.32 -19.43
C LYS A 116 -1.27 9.77 -18.30
N ALA A 117 -0.75 10.99 -18.42
CA ALA A 117 0.00 11.61 -17.33
C ALA A 117 -0.90 11.78 -16.09
N VAL A 118 -0.37 11.46 -14.91
CA VAL A 118 -1.12 11.55 -13.65
C VAL A 118 -1.51 13.00 -13.36
N ASP A 119 -2.80 13.28 -13.29
CA ASP A 119 -3.35 14.58 -12.93
C ASP A 119 -3.90 14.62 -11.48
N ARG A 120 -4.21 15.82 -11.00
CA ARG A 120 -4.76 16.04 -9.65
C ARG A 120 -6.06 15.27 -9.42
N SER A 121 -6.94 15.17 -10.43
CA SER A 121 -8.23 14.51 -10.31
C SER A 121 -8.08 13.00 -10.07
N MET A 122 -7.11 12.37 -10.72
CA MET A 122 -6.75 10.96 -10.54
C MET A 122 -6.25 10.71 -9.12
N VAL A 123 -5.36 11.57 -8.63
CA VAL A 123 -4.83 11.48 -7.25
C VAL A 123 -5.94 11.66 -6.22
N GLU A 124 -6.81 12.66 -6.38
CA GLU A 124 -7.93 12.88 -5.46
C GLU A 124 -8.92 11.71 -5.46
N ARG A 125 -9.15 11.07 -6.62
CA ARG A 125 -9.98 9.85 -6.71
C ARG A 125 -9.37 8.70 -5.92
N ALA A 126 -8.09 8.41 -6.12
CA ALA A 126 -7.40 7.37 -5.38
C ALA A 126 -7.41 7.63 -3.86
N ILE A 127 -7.17 8.88 -3.43
CA ILE A 127 -7.27 9.28 -2.02
C ILE A 127 -8.66 8.97 -1.46
N ARG A 128 -9.74 9.33 -2.20
CA ARG A 128 -11.11 9.04 -1.76
C ARG A 128 -11.38 7.55 -1.61
N ILE A 129 -10.96 6.73 -2.58
CA ILE A 129 -11.15 5.27 -2.54
C ILE A 129 -10.43 4.66 -1.33
N TYR A 130 -9.17 5.03 -1.09
CA TYR A 130 -8.44 4.54 0.08
C TYR A 130 -9.05 5.02 1.40
N ARG A 131 -9.54 6.25 1.47
CA ARG A 131 -10.24 6.76 2.66
C ARG A 131 -11.54 6.00 2.92
N MET A 132 -12.31 5.66 1.89
CA MET A 132 -13.47 4.78 2.02
C MET A 132 -13.07 3.40 2.56
N GLY A 133 -11.97 2.84 2.05
CA GLY A 133 -11.43 1.57 2.54
C GLY A 133 -11.02 1.65 4.00
N LEU A 134 -10.33 2.72 4.42
CA LEU A 134 -9.92 2.92 5.81
C LEU A 134 -11.09 3.17 6.76
N ALA A 135 -12.21 3.69 6.27
CA ALA A 135 -13.44 3.78 7.07
C ALA A 135 -14.01 2.40 7.41
N GLN A 136 -13.84 1.41 6.52
CA GLN A 136 -14.27 0.02 6.74
C GLN A 136 -13.20 -0.83 7.45
N PHE A 137 -11.92 -0.54 7.19
CA PHE A 137 -10.77 -1.28 7.69
C PHE A 137 -9.70 -0.34 8.29
N PRO A 138 -9.94 0.26 9.46
CA PRO A 138 -9.05 1.28 10.05
C PRO A 138 -7.62 0.81 10.36
N GLU A 139 -7.44 -0.51 10.49
CA GLU A 139 -6.20 -1.20 10.85
C GLU A 139 -5.55 -1.93 9.67
N SER A 140 -6.12 -1.80 8.47
CA SER A 140 -5.54 -2.43 7.26
C SER A 140 -4.21 -1.78 6.93
N HIS A 141 -3.10 -2.45 7.28
CA HIS A 141 -1.76 -1.96 6.98
C HIS A 141 -1.54 -1.74 5.49
N GLU A 142 -2.16 -2.53 4.62
CA GLU A 142 -2.09 -2.37 3.17
C GLU A 142 -2.71 -1.05 2.70
N LEU A 143 -3.92 -0.72 3.20
CA LEU A 143 -4.60 0.53 2.86
C LEU A 143 -3.88 1.74 3.45
N LEU A 144 -3.43 1.63 4.71
CA LEU A 144 -2.66 2.67 5.39
C LEU A 144 -1.36 2.98 4.63
N TYR A 145 -0.61 1.94 4.26
CA TYR A 145 0.63 2.09 3.52
C TYR A 145 0.41 2.69 2.14
N ARG A 146 -0.57 2.18 1.37
CA ARG A 146 -0.84 2.69 0.01
C ARG A 146 -1.30 4.14 -0.01
N LEU A 147 -2.23 4.52 0.87
CA LEU A 147 -2.63 5.93 1.01
C LEU A 147 -1.45 6.78 1.46
N GLY A 148 -0.66 6.28 2.42
CA GLY A 148 0.51 6.98 2.89
C GLY A 148 1.56 7.24 1.81
N MET A 149 1.83 6.25 0.96
CA MET A 149 2.72 6.38 -0.20
C MET A 149 2.19 7.38 -1.22
N LEU A 150 0.89 7.33 -1.52
CA LEU A 150 0.24 8.26 -2.43
C LEU A 150 0.38 9.71 -1.95
N LEU A 151 0.11 9.97 -0.67
CA LEU A 151 0.21 11.30 -0.09
C LEU A 151 1.66 11.79 0.04
N LEU A 152 2.59 10.90 0.38
CA LEU A 152 3.99 11.25 0.62
C LEU A 152 4.77 11.49 -0.68
N HIS A 153 4.48 10.73 -1.74
CA HIS A 153 5.30 10.69 -2.97
C HIS A 153 4.58 11.14 -4.23
N GLN A 154 3.29 10.83 -4.39
CA GLN A 154 2.56 11.16 -5.61
C GLN A 154 2.02 12.59 -5.59
N VAL A 155 1.38 13.02 -4.48
CA VAL A 155 0.86 14.39 -4.34
C VAL A 155 1.93 15.47 -4.63
N PRO A 156 3.18 15.38 -4.13
CA PRO A 156 4.19 16.42 -4.36
C PRO A 156 4.66 16.56 -5.81
N ILE A 157 4.56 15.50 -6.61
CA ILE A 157 5.00 15.49 -8.02
C ILE A 157 3.83 15.71 -8.99
N THR A 158 2.58 15.67 -8.51
CA THR A 158 1.39 15.88 -9.33
C THR A 158 1.10 17.39 -9.45
N PRO A 159 0.93 17.92 -10.67
CA PRO A 159 0.59 19.32 -10.88
C PRO A 159 -0.75 19.71 -10.23
N GLY A 160 -0.84 20.95 -9.77
CA GLY A 160 -2.09 21.55 -9.30
C GLY A 160 -2.29 21.57 -7.79
N TYR A 161 -1.37 21.02 -6.98
CA TYR A 161 -1.37 21.17 -5.52
C TYR A 161 -0.58 22.39 -5.06
N THR A 162 -1.06 23.09 -4.04
CA THR A 162 -0.31 24.19 -3.41
C THR A 162 0.80 23.66 -2.49
N PRO A 163 1.83 24.47 -2.17
CA PRO A 163 2.86 24.08 -1.21
C PRO A 163 2.29 23.65 0.15
N GLU A 164 1.22 24.30 0.61
CA GLU A 164 0.53 23.98 1.86
C GLU A 164 -0.17 22.62 1.79
N GLU A 165 -0.91 22.36 0.70
CA GLU A 165 -1.57 21.06 0.47
C GLU A 165 -0.52 19.93 0.41
N ILE A 166 0.62 20.17 -0.24
CA ILE A 166 1.73 19.21 -0.32
C ILE A 166 2.32 18.94 1.06
N ALA A 167 2.53 19.98 1.87
CA ALA A 167 3.08 19.83 3.22
C ALA A 167 2.13 19.03 4.13
N GLU A 168 0.83 19.33 4.07
CA GLU A 168 -0.21 18.58 4.80
C GLU A 168 -0.26 17.12 4.37
N ALA A 169 -0.28 16.85 3.06
CA ALA A 169 -0.29 15.51 2.51
C ALA A 169 0.94 14.71 2.94
N LYS A 170 2.15 15.28 2.87
CA LYS A 170 3.37 14.61 3.33
C LYS A 170 3.30 14.26 4.82
N ALA A 171 2.83 15.20 5.66
CA ALA A 171 2.70 14.96 7.09
C ALA A 171 1.66 13.86 7.40
N GLU A 172 0.52 13.85 6.71
CA GLU A 172 -0.47 12.77 6.80
C GLU A 172 0.09 11.44 6.31
N GLY A 173 0.76 11.43 5.16
CA GLY A 173 1.33 10.24 4.55
C GLY A 173 2.35 9.55 5.46
N ALA A 174 3.25 10.33 6.06
CA ALA A 174 4.21 9.82 7.04
C ALA A 174 3.53 9.24 8.29
N ARG A 175 2.46 9.89 8.80
CA ARG A 175 1.66 9.32 9.91
C ARG A 175 1.01 7.99 9.54
N LEU A 176 0.45 7.88 8.33
CA LEU A 176 -0.22 6.67 7.87
C LEU A 176 0.75 5.51 7.65
N ILE A 177 1.95 5.76 7.09
CA ILE A 177 2.99 4.73 6.92
C ILE A 177 3.47 4.21 8.28
N ARG A 178 3.67 5.09 9.27
CA ARG A 178 3.97 4.68 10.65
C ARG A 178 2.85 3.88 11.27
N LYS A 179 1.61 4.28 11.05
CA LYS A 179 0.44 3.51 11.50
C LYS A 179 0.42 2.12 10.83
N ALA A 180 0.70 2.01 9.54
CA ALA A 180 0.80 0.73 8.84
C ALA A 180 1.86 -0.19 9.46
N ALA A 181 3.05 0.36 9.78
CA ALA A 181 4.11 -0.37 10.47
C ALA A 181 3.66 -0.93 11.83
N ALA A 182 2.88 -0.16 12.60
CA ALA A 182 2.33 -0.61 13.87
C ALA A 182 1.27 -1.74 13.73
N PHE A 183 0.54 -1.77 12.62
CA PHE A 183 -0.46 -2.82 12.32
C PHE A 183 0.10 -4.01 11.53
N GLY A 184 1.39 -4.31 11.71
CA GLY A 184 1.99 -5.54 11.21
C GLY A 184 2.38 -5.53 9.74
N ALA A 185 2.61 -4.35 9.13
CA ALA A 185 3.20 -4.30 7.79
C ALA A 185 4.56 -5.01 7.73
N ASP A 186 4.94 -5.46 6.53
CA ASP A 186 6.21 -6.15 6.24
C ASP A 186 7.45 -5.42 6.82
N PRO A 187 8.53 -6.13 7.22
CA PRO A 187 9.77 -5.52 7.70
C PRO A 187 10.27 -4.31 6.90
N LEU A 188 10.18 -4.33 5.57
CA LEU A 188 10.62 -3.20 4.72
C LEU A 188 9.79 -1.95 4.97
N VAL A 189 8.47 -2.10 5.13
CA VAL A 189 7.58 -0.97 5.45
C VAL A 189 7.87 -0.43 6.85
N ARG A 190 8.22 -1.29 7.81
CA ARG A 190 8.61 -0.86 9.16
C ARG A 190 9.94 -0.10 9.17
N GLN A 191 10.92 -0.58 8.42
CA GLN A 191 12.20 0.12 8.24
C GLN A 191 12.00 1.48 7.58
N TYR A 192 11.17 1.53 6.54
CA TYR A 192 10.83 2.78 5.87
C TYR A 192 10.08 3.74 6.79
N ALA A 193 9.11 3.25 7.57
CA ALA A 193 8.41 4.05 8.56
C ALA A 193 9.35 4.65 9.62
N ALA A 194 10.38 3.91 10.04
CA ALA A 194 11.39 4.40 10.98
C ALA A 194 12.21 5.56 10.40
N SER A 195 12.50 5.55 9.09
CA SER A 195 13.21 6.67 8.45
C SER A 195 12.36 7.95 8.35
N LEU A 196 11.03 7.86 8.51
CA LEU A 196 10.11 8.99 8.45
C LEU A 196 9.84 9.67 9.82
N ILE A 197 10.38 9.15 10.92
CA ILE A 197 10.11 9.66 12.28
C ILE A 197 10.78 11.00 12.54
N ASP A 198 11.98 11.21 12.00
CA ASP A 198 12.72 12.47 12.08
C ASP A 198 13.95 12.33 11.17
N ASP A 199 14.27 13.34 10.35
CA ASP A 199 15.45 13.27 9.46
C ASP A 199 16.75 13.11 10.26
N TYR A 200 16.76 13.53 11.53
CA TYR A 200 17.90 13.36 12.43
C TYR A 200 17.87 12.01 13.15
N ALA A 201 16.74 11.56 13.69
CA ALA A 201 16.65 10.26 14.37
C ALA A 201 16.75 9.09 13.39
N GLY A 202 16.12 9.18 12.21
CA GLY A 202 16.22 8.20 11.13
C GLY A 202 17.63 8.14 10.53
N ARG A 203 18.31 9.29 10.40
CA ARG A 203 19.73 9.35 10.04
C ARG A 203 20.61 8.70 11.10
N GLN A 204 20.37 8.98 12.38
CA GLN A 204 21.14 8.36 13.46
C GLN A 204 20.90 6.86 13.57
N LEU A 205 19.66 6.38 13.38
CA LEU A 205 19.35 4.96 13.29
C LEU A 205 20.01 4.30 12.07
N ALA A 206 20.00 4.96 10.91
CA ALA A 206 20.67 4.47 9.71
C ALA A 206 22.20 4.41 9.90
N ILE A 207 22.79 5.43 10.53
CA ILE A 207 24.21 5.44 10.91
C ILE A 207 24.50 4.27 11.84
N GLN A 208 23.76 4.11 12.94
CA GLN A 208 23.97 3.01 13.89
C GLN A 208 23.82 1.63 13.24
N PHE A 209 22.80 1.45 12.38
CA PHE A 209 22.62 0.22 11.61
C PHE A 209 23.82 -0.06 10.70
N LEU A 210 24.24 0.92 9.89
CA LEU A 210 25.40 0.77 9.01
C LEU A 210 26.68 0.49 9.80
N ARG A 211 26.86 1.10 10.98
CA ARG A 211 27.99 0.82 11.87
C ARG A 211 28.02 -0.64 12.34
N SER A 212 26.89 -1.18 12.82
CA SER A 212 26.79 -2.59 13.22
C SER A 212 27.09 -3.51 12.05
N GLN A 213 26.49 -3.25 10.88
CA GLN A 213 26.68 -4.11 9.71
C GLN A 213 28.12 -4.09 9.17
N ILE A 214 28.85 -2.96 9.26
CA ILE A 214 30.27 -2.90 8.91
C ILE A 214 31.13 -3.75 9.85
N LEU A 215 30.79 -3.76 11.15
CA LEU A 215 31.52 -4.55 12.15
C LEU A 215 31.25 -6.05 12.00
N GLU A 216 30.05 -6.43 11.56
CA GLU A 216 29.63 -7.82 11.35
C GLU A 216 29.99 -8.37 9.97
N ALA A 217 30.17 -7.51 8.95
CA ALA A 217 30.44 -7.94 7.58
C ALA A 217 31.79 -8.66 7.47
N GLU A 218 31.76 -9.93 7.05
CA GLU A 218 32.96 -10.72 6.75
C GLU A 218 33.54 -10.40 5.35
N ASP A 219 32.67 -10.12 4.38
CA ASP A 219 33.02 -9.81 2.99
C ASP A 219 33.53 -8.36 2.81
N GLU A 220 34.71 -8.20 2.19
CA GLU A 220 35.34 -6.89 2.01
C GLU A 220 34.57 -5.98 1.05
N HIS A 221 33.96 -6.53 0.00
CA HIS A 221 33.24 -5.73 -0.99
C HIS A 221 31.95 -5.16 -0.41
N LEU A 222 31.19 -5.98 0.32
CA LEU A 222 30.03 -5.53 1.08
C LEU A 222 30.44 -4.47 2.11
N ARG A 223 31.58 -4.67 2.79
CA ARG A 223 32.10 -3.72 3.77
C ARG A 223 32.45 -2.37 3.14
N GLU A 224 33.08 -2.34 1.97
CA GLU A 224 33.37 -1.11 1.22
C GLU A 224 32.09 -0.38 0.81
N MET A 225 31.07 -1.11 0.32
CA MET A 225 29.77 -0.51 -0.01
C MET A 225 29.09 0.12 1.21
N LEU A 226 29.10 -0.58 2.35
CA LEU A 226 28.51 -0.08 3.59
C LEU A 226 29.28 1.13 4.13
N ARG A 227 30.62 1.15 4.03
CA ARG A 227 31.46 2.30 4.38
C ARG A 227 31.16 3.52 3.51
N ALA A 228 31.02 3.33 2.20
CA ALA A 228 30.65 4.40 1.27
C ALA A 228 29.27 4.98 1.63
N LYS A 229 28.31 4.12 1.96
CA LYS A 229 26.97 4.54 2.39
C LYS A 229 26.96 5.25 3.74
N LEU A 230 27.81 4.81 4.68
CA LEU A 230 27.99 5.46 5.97
C LEU A 230 28.63 6.84 5.81
N ALA A 231 29.63 6.99 4.94
CA ALA A 231 30.25 8.27 4.64
C ALA A 231 29.25 9.26 4.01
N GLU A 232 28.37 8.78 3.13
CA GLU A 232 27.32 9.57 2.49
C GLU A 232 26.30 10.13 3.50
N ILE A 233 25.88 9.32 4.48
CA ILE A 233 24.77 9.66 5.40
C ILE A 233 25.27 10.25 6.73
N GLY A 234 26.42 9.79 7.24
CA GLY A 234 26.97 10.14 8.55
C GLY A 234 28.23 11.01 8.53
N GLY A 235 28.78 11.30 7.35
CA GLY A 235 30.00 12.09 7.21
C GLY A 235 31.28 11.33 7.59
N SER A 236 32.43 12.00 7.47
CA SER A 236 33.75 11.40 7.72
C SER A 236 33.96 10.99 9.18
N GLU A 237 33.44 11.77 10.13
CA GLU A 237 33.60 11.47 11.57
C GLU A 237 32.98 10.13 11.97
N ALA A 238 31.82 9.79 11.42
CA ALA A 238 31.14 8.52 11.72
C ALA A 238 31.90 7.31 11.16
N LEU A 239 32.56 7.48 10.00
CA LEU A 239 33.40 6.46 9.40
C LEU A 239 34.72 6.29 10.19
N ASP A 240 35.36 7.39 10.55
CA ASP A 240 36.61 7.41 11.33
C ASP A 240 36.43 6.71 12.69
N GLU A 241 35.28 6.91 13.32
CA GLU A 241 34.93 6.25 14.57
C GLU A 241 34.80 4.73 14.42
N VAL A 242 34.10 4.22 13.39
CA VAL A 242 34.01 2.78 13.12
C VAL A 242 35.38 2.19 12.86
N GLU A 243 36.20 2.87 12.06
CA GLU A 243 37.54 2.41 11.73
C GLU A 243 38.47 2.40 12.95
N ARG A 244 38.30 3.37 13.87
CA ARG A 244 38.99 3.40 15.16
C ARG A 244 38.57 2.22 16.05
N LEU A 245 37.27 1.96 16.18
CA LEU A 245 36.72 0.85 16.97
C LEU A 245 37.22 -0.50 16.43
N ARG A 246 37.20 -0.65 15.10
CA ARG A 246 37.70 -1.84 14.41
C ARG A 246 39.20 -2.06 14.63
N ARG A 247 40.02 -1.02 14.45
CA ARG A 247 41.46 -1.09 14.69
C ARG A 247 41.79 -1.42 16.14
N ALA A 248 41.04 -0.86 17.09
CA ALA A 248 41.19 -1.20 18.50
C ALA A 248 40.88 -2.68 18.76
N PHE A 249 39.78 -3.20 18.22
CA PHE A 249 39.40 -4.61 18.34
C PHE A 249 40.46 -5.56 17.75
N VAL A 250 40.97 -5.25 16.56
CA VAL A 250 42.02 -6.06 15.91
C VAL A 250 43.34 -5.99 16.68
N ALA A 251 43.74 -4.80 17.13
CA ALA A 251 44.97 -4.64 17.92
C ALA A 251 44.90 -5.32 19.28
N GLU A 252 43.72 -5.33 19.92
CA GLU A 252 43.45 -6.06 21.15
C GLU A 252 43.61 -7.57 20.93
N ARG A 253 42.96 -8.10 19.90
CA ARG A 253 43.11 -9.50 19.47
C ARG A 253 44.58 -9.86 19.21
N ASP A 254 45.28 -9.03 18.44
CA ASP A 254 46.65 -9.31 18.02
C ASP A 254 47.64 -9.31 19.18
N ARG A 255 47.36 -8.55 20.24
CA ARG A 255 48.13 -8.56 21.49
C ARG A 255 47.83 -9.77 22.36
N ALA A 256 46.56 -10.14 22.46
CA ALA A 256 46.11 -11.18 23.39
C ALA A 256 46.24 -12.59 22.79
N MET A 257 45.67 -12.80 21.59
CA MET A 257 45.59 -14.08 20.91
C MET A 257 45.60 -13.92 19.38
N PRO A 258 46.76 -13.62 18.76
CA PRO A 258 46.87 -13.33 17.32
C PRO A 258 46.49 -14.51 16.40
N TYR A 259 46.47 -15.73 16.92
CA TYR A 259 46.09 -16.94 16.18
C TYR A 259 44.58 -17.23 16.20
N VAL A 260 43.79 -16.47 16.97
CA VAL A 260 42.34 -16.68 17.08
C VAL A 260 41.63 -15.91 15.96
N PRO A 261 40.74 -16.56 15.18
CA PRO A 261 39.90 -15.85 14.21
C PRO A 261 39.04 -14.78 14.89
N GLU A 262 38.79 -13.66 14.21
CA GLU A 262 38.08 -12.51 14.79
C GLU A 262 36.70 -12.85 15.34
N ALA A 263 35.94 -13.67 14.61
CA ALA A 263 34.62 -14.14 15.02
C ALA A 263 34.68 -14.91 16.35
N LEU A 264 35.74 -15.70 16.56
CA LEU A 264 35.93 -16.43 17.81
C LEU A 264 36.40 -15.48 18.92
N TRP A 265 37.30 -14.53 18.61
CA TRP A 265 37.73 -13.49 19.56
C TRP A 265 36.56 -12.64 20.06
N ALA A 266 35.61 -12.31 19.19
CA ALA A 266 34.40 -11.57 19.57
C ALA A 266 33.59 -12.27 20.69
N ILE A 267 33.66 -13.61 20.76
CA ILE A 267 32.91 -14.43 21.72
C ILE A 267 33.72 -14.68 23.01
N ILE A 268 35.03 -14.89 22.90
CA ILE A 268 35.87 -15.34 24.04
C ILE A 268 36.61 -14.19 24.75
N ARG A 269 36.52 -12.97 24.25
CA ARG A 269 37.17 -11.78 24.85
C ARG A 269 36.64 -11.53 26.28
N PRO A 270 37.49 -11.06 27.22
CA PRO A 270 37.04 -10.67 28.57
C PRO A 270 36.05 -9.49 28.53
N ASP A 271 35.03 -9.51 29.38
CA ASP A 271 33.92 -8.52 29.39
C ASP A 271 34.32 -7.08 29.76
N GLU A 272 35.56 -6.86 30.23
CA GLU A 272 36.05 -5.55 30.69
C GLU A 272 36.43 -4.57 29.55
N GLY A 273 36.31 -4.97 28.28
CA GLY A 273 36.59 -4.13 27.12
C GLY A 273 35.38 -3.26 26.67
N PRO A 274 35.59 -2.20 25.87
CA PRO A 274 34.55 -1.23 25.45
C PRO A 274 33.40 -1.78 24.58
N PHE A 275 33.39 -3.09 24.31
CA PHE A 275 32.34 -3.80 23.56
C PHE A 275 31.76 -4.99 24.36
N GLY A 276 31.93 -5.00 25.68
CA GLY A 276 31.36 -6.02 26.56
C GLY A 276 29.85 -5.81 26.72
N PRO A 277 29.07 -6.85 27.06
CA PRO A 277 27.62 -6.75 27.22
C PRO A 277 27.18 -5.71 28.27
N GLU A 278 28.02 -5.36 29.24
CA GLU A 278 27.75 -4.28 30.21
C GLU A 278 28.01 -2.86 29.66
N ALA A 279 28.88 -2.69 28.65
CA ALA A 279 29.17 -1.38 28.05
C ALA A 279 27.98 -0.83 27.23
N THR A 280 27.11 -1.72 26.72
CA THR A 280 25.91 -1.34 25.96
C THR A 280 24.78 -0.82 26.87
N VAL A 281 24.84 -1.06 28.19
CA VAL A 281 23.81 -0.63 29.15
C VAL A 281 24.09 0.77 29.71
N ALA A 282 25.36 1.23 29.72
CA ALA A 282 25.74 2.48 30.35
C ALA A 282 25.36 3.76 29.57
N THR A 283 24.93 3.66 28.31
CA THR A 283 24.59 4.84 27.49
C THR A 283 23.11 5.24 27.52
N SER A 284 22.24 4.51 28.24
CA SER A 284 20.80 4.81 28.31
C SER A 284 20.33 5.47 29.62
N SER A 285 21.22 5.89 30.52
CA SER A 285 20.82 6.42 31.84
C SER A 285 21.13 7.90 32.08
N ASP A 286 21.54 8.68 31.09
CA ASP A 286 21.84 10.11 31.29
C ASP A 286 21.05 11.02 30.32
N SER A 287 19.72 11.05 30.52
CA SER A 287 18.88 12.15 30.06
C SER A 287 17.91 12.52 31.18
N GLY A 288 18.42 13.22 32.18
CA GLY A 288 17.65 13.62 33.35
C GLY A 288 18.35 14.69 34.17
N ARG A 289 18.53 15.88 33.59
CA ARG A 289 18.49 17.19 34.26
C ARG A 289 18.56 18.33 33.26
#